data_AF-A0A7V8J5Q7-F1
#
_entry.id   AF-A0A7V8J5Q7-F1
#
_cell.length_a   1.000
_cell.length_b   1.000
_cell.length_c   1.000
_cell.angle_alpha   90.00
_cell.angle_beta   90.00
_cell.angle_gamma   90.00
#
_symmetry.space_group_name_H-M   'P 1'
#
loop_
_entity.id
_entity.type
_entity.pdbx_description
1 polymer ?
#
loop_
_entity_poly.entity_id
_entity_poly.type
_entity_poly.pdbx_seq_one_letter_code
_entity_poly.pdbx_strand_id
1 'polypeptide(L)' 'MPEVLIGGIEYVPRAEIPELSDARLEQALKILTAYLYFDSSSRPMAMVLNTIRALSPELAKLAEDDSLAAYERMHGVES' A
#
# COMPACT_ATOMS: atom_id res chain seq x y z
N MET A 1 11.72 -5.12 -28.41
CA MET A 1 11.51 -3.69 -28.73
C MET A 1 12.81 -3.16 -29.30
N PRO A 2 12.81 -2.29 -30.32
CA PRO A 2 14.05 -1.73 -30.85
C PRO A 2 14.72 -0.85 -29.80
N GLU A 3 16.01 -1.08 -29.55
CA GLU A 3 16.84 -0.22 -28.70
C GLU A 3 17.09 1.12 -29.40
N VAL A 4 16.79 2.22 -28.72
CA VAL A 4 17.04 3.57 -29.22
C VAL A 4 18.07 4.24 -28.31
N LEU A 5 19.21 4.62 -28.87
CA LEU A 5 20.26 5.36 -28.16
C LEU A 5 20.13 6.85 -28.49
N ILE A 6 20.02 7.70 -27.47
CA ILE A 6 20.07 9.17 -27.64
C ILE A 6 21.36 9.65 -26.97
N GLY A 7 22.31 10.15 -27.76
CA GLY A 7 23.59 10.65 -27.23
C GLY A 7 24.46 9.59 -26.54
N GLY A 8 24.30 8.31 -26.89
CA GLY A 8 25.02 7.20 -26.25
C GLY A 8 24.40 6.67 -24.96
N ILE A 9 23.25 7.20 -24.54
CA ILE A 9 22.47 6.71 -23.39
C ILE A 9 21.28 5.92 -23.92
N GLU A 10 21.03 4.75 -23.34
CA GLU A 10 19.84 3.94 -23.62
C GLU A 10 18.60 4.73 -23.27
N TYR A 11 17.76 5.00 -24.27
CA TYR A 11 16.49 5.67 -24.05
C TYR A 11 15.54 4.68 -23.38
N VAL A 12 15.33 4.85 -22.08
CA VAL A 12 14.23 4.21 -21.35
C VAL A 12 13.01 5.13 -21.50
N PRO A 13 11.93 4.71 -22.19
CA PRO A 13 10.71 5.49 -22.26
C PRO A 13 10.24 5.80 -20.84
N ARG A 14 9.85 7.04 -20.58
CA ARG A 14 9.29 7.43 -19.28
C ARG A 14 8.09 6.53 -19.02
N ALA A 15 8.22 5.59 -18.09
CA ALA A 15 7.10 4.71 -17.75
C ALA A 15 5.96 5.60 -17.24
N GLU A 16 4.82 5.54 -17.91
CA GLU A 16 3.61 6.20 -17.43
C GLU A 16 3.14 5.47 -16.18
N ILE A 17 2.89 6.22 -15.11
CA ILE A 17 2.28 5.67 -13.90
C ILE A 17 0.78 5.58 -14.20
N PRO A 18 0.19 4.38 -14.26
CA PRO A 18 -1.23 4.25 -14.54
C PRO A 18 -2.04 4.81 -13.38
N GLU A 19 -3.24 5.31 -13.69
CA GLU A 19 -4.18 5.74 -12.66
C GLU A 19 -4.48 4.60 -11.66
N LEU A 20 -4.70 4.98 -10.41
CA LEU A 20 -5.07 4.05 -9.35
C LEU A 20 -6.56 3.75 -9.45
N SER A 21 -6.90 2.46 -9.53
CA SER A 21 -8.28 2.01 -9.42
C SER A 21 -8.63 1.67 -7.98
N ASP A 22 -9.92 1.76 -7.64
CA ASP A 22 -10.44 1.39 -6.32
C ASP A 22 -10.01 -0.03 -5.92
N ALA A 23 -10.04 -0.99 -6.87
CA ALA A 23 -9.59 -2.36 -6.62
C ALA A 23 -8.09 -2.45 -6.24
N ARG A 24 -7.23 -1.61 -6.84
CA ARG A 24 -5.80 -1.56 -6.49
C ARG A 24 -5.59 -0.90 -5.13
N LEU A 25 -6.37 0.13 -4.81
CA LEU A 25 -6.32 0.80 -3.51
C LEU A 25 -6.80 -0.13 -2.39
N GLU A 26 -7.90 -0.87 -2.61
CA GLU A 26 -8.40 -1.88 -1.67
C GLU A 26 -7.37 -2.99 -1.43
N GLN A 27 -6.73 -3.48 -2.49
CA GLN A 27 -5.67 -4.47 -2.38
C GLN A 27 -4.45 -3.93 -1.59
N ALA A 28 -4.08 -2.67 -1.81
CA ALA A 28 -3.01 -2.03 -1.04
C ALA A 28 -3.37 -1.96 0.46
N LEU A 29 -4.60 -1.57 0.80
CA LEU A 29 -5.08 -1.55 2.19
C LEU A 29 -5.07 -2.94 2.84
N LYS A 30 -5.44 -4.00 2.13
CA LYS A 30 -5.35 -5.39 2.62
C LYS A 30 -3.93 -5.80 2.97
N ILE A 31 -2.95 -5.42 2.14
CA ILE A 31 -1.53 -5.73 2.37
C ILE A 31 -1.00 -4.91 3.56
N LEU A 32 -1.31 -3.62 3.63
CA LEU A 32 -0.83 -2.74 4.69
C LEU A 32 -1.39 -3.16 6.06
N THR A 33 -2.68 -3.48 6.15
CA THR A 33 -3.31 -3.99 7.38
C THR A 33 -2.75 -5.35 7.80
N ALA A 34 -2.46 -6.25 6.85
CA ALA A 34 -1.75 -7.49 7.16
C ALA A 34 -0.34 -7.24 7.71
N TYR A 35 0.39 -6.27 7.15
CA TYR A 35 1.71 -5.90 7.65
C TYR A 35 1.66 -5.36 9.08
N LEU A 36 0.68 -4.48 9.38
CA LEU A 36 0.45 -3.98 10.74
C LEU A 36 0.14 -5.11 11.73
N TYR A 37 -0.68 -6.08 11.32
CA TYR A 37 -1.11 -7.17 12.19
C TYR A 37 0.01 -8.21 12.45
N PHE A 38 0.71 -8.64 11.39
CA PHE A 38 1.68 -9.72 11.50
C PHE A 38 3.11 -9.28 11.86
N ASP A 39 3.51 -8.03 11.58
CA ASP A 39 4.86 -7.54 11.86
C ASP A 39 4.84 -6.27 12.71
N SER A 40 4.59 -6.45 14.01
CA SER A 40 4.60 -5.39 15.02
C SER A 40 6.00 -4.86 15.38
N SER A 41 7.07 -5.47 14.84
CA SER A 41 8.44 -5.30 15.34
C SER A 41 9.36 -4.47 14.45
N SER A 42 8.94 -4.11 13.24
CA SER A 42 9.80 -3.42 12.26
C SER A 42 9.60 -1.89 12.24
N ARG A 43 10.72 -1.16 12.04
CA ARG A 43 10.77 0.32 11.89
C ARG A 43 9.78 0.95 10.88
N PRO A 44 9.25 0.27 9.84
CA PRO A 44 8.30 0.90 8.91
C PRO A 44 6.90 1.16 9.47
N MET A 45 6.58 0.75 10.70
CA MET A 45 5.20 0.83 11.24
C MET A 45 4.55 2.21 11.08
N ALA A 46 5.28 3.28 11.41
CA ALA A 46 4.78 4.64 11.24
C ALA A 46 4.53 5.01 9.77
N MET A 47 5.34 4.49 8.84
CA MET A 47 5.15 4.72 7.40
C MET A 47 3.94 3.96 6.87
N VAL A 48 3.75 2.71 7.29
CA VAL A 48 2.57 1.90 6.94
C VAL A 48 1.31 2.60 7.43
N LEU A 49 1.29 3.04 8.69
CA LEU A 49 0.15 3.72 9.27
C LEU A 49 -0.13 5.07 8.59
N ASN A 50 0.91 5.86 8.28
CA ASN A 50 0.75 7.09 7.52
C ASN A 50 0.19 6.84 6.11
N THR A 51 0.60 5.73 5.47
CA THR A 51 0.10 5.34 4.16
C THR A 51 -1.38 4.96 4.24
N ILE A 52 -1.78 4.16 5.24
CA ILE A 52 -3.19 3.85 5.48
C ILE A 52 -3.97 5.13 5.76
N ARG A 53 -3.44 6.05 6.58
CA ARG A 53 -4.12 7.32 6.89
C ARG A 53 -4.35 8.19 5.67
N ALA A 54 -3.44 8.17 4.70
CA ALA A 54 -3.60 8.90 3.44
C ALA A 54 -4.69 8.29 2.54
N LEU A 55 -4.91 6.98 2.63
CA LEU A 55 -5.89 6.24 1.81
C LEU A 55 -7.27 6.12 2.47
N SER A 56 -7.30 5.90 3.79
CA SER A 56 -8.50 5.76 4.62
C SER A 56 -8.18 6.16 6.06
N PRO A 57 -8.49 7.41 6.45
CA PRO A 57 -8.28 7.91 7.81
C PRO A 57 -9.00 7.10 8.88
N GLU A 58 -10.22 6.62 8.58
CA GLU A 58 -11.03 5.84 9.51
C GLU A 58 -10.41 4.47 9.78
N LEU A 59 -9.88 3.81 8.75
CA LEU A 59 -9.18 2.53 8.90
C LEU A 59 -7.85 2.72 9.64
N ALA A 60 -7.13 3.81 9.40
CA ALA A 60 -5.91 4.12 10.15
C ALA A 60 -6.17 4.29 11.64
N LYS A 61 -7.25 4.99 12.00
CA LYS A 61 -7.66 5.13 13.40
C LYS A 61 -8.00 3.77 14.02
N LEU A 62 -8.77 2.95 13.31
CA LEU A 62 -9.06 1.59 13.75
C LEU A 62 -7.76 0.78 13.97
N ALA A 63 -6.80 0.89 13.05
CA ALA A 63 -5.54 0.15 13.12
C ALA A 63 -4.59 0.64 14.22
N GLU A 64 -4.68 1.91 14.63
CA GLU A 64 -3.97 2.47 15.80
C GLU A 64 -4.51 1.89 17.11
N ASP A 65 -5.83 1.77 17.21
CA ASP A 65 -6.51 1.26 18.39
C ASP A 65 -6.42 -0.27 18.48
N ASP A 66 -6.61 -0.96 17.33
CA ASP A 66 -6.63 -2.41 17.20
C ASP A 66 -6.25 -2.85 15.76
N SER A 67 -5.02 -3.32 15.61
CA SER A 67 -4.51 -3.81 14.32
C SER A 67 -5.18 -5.10 13.83
N LEU A 68 -5.71 -5.93 14.73
CA LEU A 68 -6.47 -7.13 14.36
C LEU A 68 -7.84 -6.73 13.78
N ALA A 69 -8.57 -5.83 14.45
CA ALA A 69 -9.86 -5.37 13.95
C ALA A 69 -9.75 -4.70 12.57
N ALA A 70 -8.68 -3.93 12.34
CA ALA A 70 -8.40 -3.36 11.02
C ALA A 70 -8.11 -4.42 9.96
N TYR A 71 -7.39 -5.48 10.32
CA TYR A 71 -7.15 -6.63 9.45
C TYR A 71 -8.45 -7.38 9.12
N GLU A 72 -9.22 -7.76 10.13
CA GLU A 72 -10.50 -8.46 9.98
C GLU A 72 -11.47 -7.69 9.07
N ARG A 73 -11.59 -6.37 9.26
CA ARG A 73 -12.41 -5.49 8.41
C ARG A 73 -12.02 -5.53 6.95
N MET A 74 -10.72 -5.56 6.65
CA MET A 74 -10.23 -5.57 5.26
C MET A 74 -10.29 -6.96 4.62
N HIS A 75 -10.25 -8.03 5.42
CA HIS A 75 -10.24 -9.41 4.92
C HIS A 75 -11.60 -10.10 5.03
N GLY A 76 -12.62 -9.44 5.60
CA GLY A 76 -13.98 -9.97 5.73
C GLY A 76 -14.09 -11.12 6.73
N VAL A 77 -13.19 -11.17 7.71
CA VAL A 77 -13.15 -12.18 8.77
C VAL A 77 -13.69 -11.52 10.03
N GLU A 78 -14.99 -11.24 10.09
CA GLU A 78 -15.60 -10.75 11.33
C GLU A 78 -15.80 -11.95 12.27
N SER A 79 -15.10 -11.94 13.41
CA SER A 79 -15.21 -12.94 14.49
C SER A 79 -16.31 -12.59 15.50
#